data_AF-A0A3Q2WI39-F1
#
_entry.id   AF-A0A3Q2WI39-F1
#
_cell.length_a   1.000
_cell.length_b   1.000
_cell.length_c   1.000
_cell.angle_alpha   90.00
_cell.angle_beta   90.00
_cell.angle_gamma   90.00
#
_symmetry.space_group_name_H-M   'P 1'
#
loop_
_entity.id
_entity.type
_entity.pdbx_description
1 polymer ?
#
loop_
_entity_poly.entity_id
_entity_poly.type
_entity_poly.pdbx_seq_one_letter_code
_entity_poly.pdbx_strand_id
1 'polypeptide(L)'
;MSQNNPCLWKQLPLRSSLSPCDRYKHACCSYNANVYVLGGRENRCLRDFWKYNVVSDEWTELSCSGEAAPEELEGHSMVAHKGFLYVFGGLLDSAYTTCRCALWVFDIAKQKWVQWQGKRSLLQTQMPTNRKGHSTVVLGSAMLMYGGFIDMKGTSQDFWSLDFNTMSWSLLSGSQQDSLGPGPRHSHSAIAYQGCVYLFGGLKGLREQRDFWKWNSSSQTWSSLKYGPPKLTGHSAVTYKDSMLLFGGGETQDSPKNCLWRYSFITQTWMQLTTLPGSNPPDKIHHCCTGLGPSYKTSSTSKSFCSDSGLQPRLLGGKLKPFKNKCFPAPDNAIELETFTPDREANRSSSELETSRETLIEIDGQRIGSCLTFENKAFIKQWSCSEEEALEDKDGDITQHLPDLLLVLGGKPCTRTSPISMWQVTMID
;
A
#
# COMPACT_ATOMS: atom_id res chain seq x y z
N MET A 1 2.04 5.18 -40.30
CA MET A 1 1.75 3.87 -39.66
C MET A 1 1.71 4.11 -38.17
N SER A 2 0.72 3.62 -37.43
CA SER A 2 0.70 3.80 -35.98
C SER A 2 1.66 2.81 -35.32
N GLN A 3 2.52 3.31 -34.43
CA GLN A 3 3.26 2.47 -33.49
C GLN A 3 2.27 1.99 -32.42
N ASN A 4 1.57 0.89 -32.73
CA ASN A 4 0.68 0.23 -31.78
C ASN A 4 1.53 -0.50 -30.75
N ASN A 5 2.07 0.22 -29.77
CA ASN A 5 2.85 -0.35 -28.66
C ASN A 5 1.97 -1.38 -27.92
N PRO A 6 2.21 -2.70 -28.06
CA PRO A 6 1.30 -3.70 -27.56
C PRO A 6 1.49 -3.93 -26.06
N CYS A 7 0.44 -4.44 -25.42
CA CYS A 7 0.54 -5.02 -24.08
C CYS A 7 0.06 -6.48 -24.10
N LEU A 8 0.89 -7.38 -23.57
CA LEU A 8 0.52 -8.75 -23.30
C LEU A 8 -0.04 -8.85 -21.88
N TRP A 9 -1.25 -9.38 -21.76
CA TRP A 9 -1.87 -9.70 -20.47
C TRP A 9 -1.80 -11.21 -20.22
N LYS A 10 -1.45 -11.58 -18.99
CA LYS A 10 -1.38 -12.99 -18.57
C LYS A 10 -1.93 -13.11 -17.16
N GLN A 11 -3.02 -13.86 -16.99
CA GLN A 11 -3.44 -14.29 -15.66
C GLN A 11 -2.38 -15.21 -15.07
N LEU A 12 -1.97 -14.93 -13.83
CA LEU A 12 -1.03 -15.80 -13.12
C LEU A 12 -1.83 -16.91 -12.41
N PRO A 13 -1.51 -18.19 -12.63
CA PRO A 13 -2.14 -19.28 -11.91
C PRO A 13 -1.60 -19.28 -10.47
N LEU A 14 -2.48 -19.36 -9.47
CA LEU A 14 -2.03 -19.49 -8.09
C LEU A 14 -1.47 -20.90 -7.88
N ARG A 15 -0.16 -21.00 -7.62
CA ARG A 15 0.54 -22.26 -7.34
C ARG A 15 0.57 -22.62 -5.85
N SER A 16 0.62 -21.60 -5.00
CA SER A 16 0.53 -21.74 -3.55
C SER A 16 -0.87 -22.18 -3.10
N SER A 17 -0.94 -23.15 -2.20
CA SER A 17 -2.19 -23.55 -1.52
C SER A 17 -2.70 -22.49 -0.54
N LEU A 18 -1.80 -21.65 -0.02
CA LEU A 18 -2.12 -20.48 0.78
C LEU A 18 -2.18 -19.25 -0.12
N SER A 19 -3.24 -18.45 -0.05
CA SER A 19 -3.35 -17.17 -0.76
C SER A 19 -4.50 -16.33 -0.19
N PRO A 20 -4.45 -14.99 -0.30
CA PRO A 20 -5.58 -14.15 0.10
C PRO A 20 -6.79 -14.37 -0.82
N CYS A 21 -7.99 -14.28 -0.27
CA CYS A 21 -9.24 -14.24 -1.04
C CYS A 21 -9.33 -13.02 -1.98
N ASP A 22 -10.15 -13.12 -3.04
CA ASP A 22 -10.37 -12.02 -3.98
C ASP A 22 -11.11 -10.85 -3.34
N ARG A 23 -10.59 -9.64 -3.58
CA ARG A 23 -10.83 -8.47 -2.71
C ARG A 23 -10.71 -7.16 -3.45
N TYR A 24 -11.48 -6.17 -3.04
CA TYR A 24 -11.50 -4.82 -3.60
C TYR A 24 -11.28 -3.77 -2.49
N LYS A 25 -10.81 -2.57 -2.86
CA LYS A 25 -10.39 -1.51 -1.90
C LYS A 25 -9.33 -1.94 -0.86
N HIS A 26 -8.53 -2.96 -1.16
CA HIS A 26 -7.29 -3.21 -0.41
C HIS A 26 -6.26 -2.11 -0.75
N ALA A 27 -5.12 -2.10 -0.07
CA ALA A 27 -3.93 -1.42 -0.59
C ALA A 27 -2.85 -2.45 -0.92
N CYS A 28 -2.03 -2.15 -1.94
CA CYS A 28 -0.81 -2.90 -2.20
C CYS A 28 0.36 -1.98 -2.56
N CYS A 29 1.57 -2.43 -2.27
CA CYS A 29 2.79 -1.83 -2.81
C CYS A 29 3.92 -2.87 -2.95
N SER A 30 4.94 -2.55 -3.73
CA SER A 30 6.11 -3.39 -3.95
C SER A 30 7.31 -2.90 -3.15
N TYR A 31 8.08 -3.84 -2.58
CA TYR A 31 9.39 -3.58 -2.01
C TYR A 31 10.25 -4.85 -2.09
N ASN A 32 11.49 -4.72 -2.54
CA ASN A 32 12.50 -5.79 -2.70
C ASN A 32 11.93 -7.16 -3.09
N ALA A 33 11.53 -7.32 -4.37
CA ALA A 33 10.94 -8.55 -4.94
C ALA A 33 9.60 -9.02 -4.34
N ASN A 34 9.09 -8.34 -3.31
CA ASN A 34 7.84 -8.71 -2.63
C ASN A 34 6.73 -7.70 -2.94
N VAL A 35 5.50 -8.18 -3.09
CA VAL A 35 4.28 -7.37 -3.10
C VAL A 35 3.56 -7.57 -1.78
N TYR A 36 3.27 -6.47 -1.09
CA TYR A 36 2.52 -6.48 0.16
C TYR A 36 1.07 -6.11 -0.14
N VAL A 37 0.11 -6.85 0.41
CA VAL A 37 -1.34 -6.63 0.28
C VAL A 37 -1.95 -6.60 1.67
N LEU A 38 -2.66 -5.53 2.00
CA LEU A 38 -3.33 -5.37 3.30
C LEU A 38 -4.85 -5.23 3.13
N GLY A 39 -5.60 -5.97 3.93
CA GLY A 39 -7.02 -5.79 4.18
C GLY A 39 -7.87 -5.66 2.91
N GLY A 40 -8.69 -4.62 2.86
CA GLY A 40 -9.70 -4.40 1.82
C GLY A 40 -11.04 -5.03 2.18
N ARG A 41 -11.77 -5.50 1.17
CA ARG A 41 -13.12 -6.03 1.34
C ARG A 41 -13.43 -7.17 0.35
N GLU A 42 -14.11 -8.19 0.87
CA GLU A 42 -14.84 -9.19 0.08
C GLU A 42 -16.34 -9.06 0.42
N ASN A 43 -16.94 -9.99 1.17
CA ASN A 43 -18.25 -9.78 1.79
C ASN A 43 -18.16 -8.82 2.99
N ARG A 44 -17.15 -9.02 3.84
CA ARG A 44 -16.80 -8.20 5.01
C ARG A 44 -15.52 -7.41 4.76
N CYS A 45 -15.24 -6.41 5.59
CA CYS A 45 -13.93 -5.78 5.65
C CYS A 45 -12.88 -6.80 6.13
N LEU A 46 -11.62 -6.56 5.79
CA LEU A 46 -10.53 -7.50 5.99
C LEU A 46 -9.38 -6.82 6.75
N ARG A 47 -8.72 -7.58 7.62
CA ARG A 47 -7.57 -7.18 8.46
C ARG A 47 -6.31 -8.01 8.20
N ASP A 48 -6.40 -8.99 7.31
CA ASP A 48 -5.31 -9.90 6.99
C ASP A 48 -4.23 -9.18 6.16
N PHE A 49 -2.98 -9.60 6.35
CA PHE A 49 -1.83 -8.95 5.75
C PHE A 49 -0.97 -10.01 5.06
N TRP A 50 -0.71 -9.81 3.77
CA TRP A 50 -0.11 -10.83 2.91
C TRP A 50 1.09 -10.27 2.16
N LYS A 51 2.03 -11.17 1.88
CA LYS A 51 3.24 -10.92 1.11
C LYS A 51 3.34 -11.96 -0.01
N TYR A 52 3.45 -11.51 -1.25
CA TYR A 52 3.73 -12.36 -2.41
C TYR A 52 5.17 -12.15 -2.88
N ASN A 53 5.97 -13.21 -2.96
CA ASN A 53 7.33 -13.16 -3.48
C ASN A 53 7.32 -13.48 -4.99
N VAL A 54 7.73 -12.52 -5.83
CA VAL A 54 7.64 -12.66 -7.28
C VAL A 54 8.73 -13.54 -7.88
N VAL A 55 9.73 -13.94 -7.09
CA VAL A 55 10.81 -14.86 -7.51
C VAL A 55 10.43 -16.31 -7.26
N SER A 56 9.75 -16.62 -6.14
CA SER A 56 9.34 -17.98 -5.80
C SER A 56 7.90 -18.35 -6.21
N ASP A 57 7.06 -17.39 -6.62
CA ASP A 57 5.62 -17.60 -6.93
C ASP A 57 4.81 -18.06 -5.70
N GLU A 58 5.18 -17.53 -4.52
CA GLU A 58 4.64 -17.94 -3.22
C GLU A 58 3.97 -16.78 -2.46
N TRP A 59 2.90 -17.11 -1.72
CA TRP A 59 2.23 -16.22 -0.78
C TRP A 59 2.57 -16.61 0.66
N THR A 60 2.82 -15.60 1.51
CA THR A 60 2.97 -15.74 2.97
C THR A 60 1.96 -14.82 3.65
N GLU A 61 1.17 -15.33 4.60
CA GLU A 61 0.43 -14.48 5.53
C GLU A 61 1.41 -13.92 6.58
N LEU A 62 1.31 -12.63 6.88
CA LEU A 62 2.14 -11.92 7.85
C LEU A 62 1.30 -11.55 9.08
N SER A 63 1.91 -11.54 10.25
CA SER A 63 1.20 -11.29 11.51
C SER A 63 0.61 -9.86 11.57
N CYS A 64 -0.71 -9.76 11.43
CA CYS A 64 -1.48 -8.54 11.65
C CYS A 64 -2.20 -8.60 12.99
N SER A 65 -1.42 -8.60 14.08
CA SER A 65 -1.92 -8.77 15.44
C SER A 65 -1.18 -7.90 16.47
N GLY A 66 -1.85 -7.62 17.60
CA GLY A 66 -1.35 -6.74 18.66
C GLY A 66 -1.66 -5.25 18.44
N GLU A 67 -1.54 -4.43 19.49
CA GLU A 67 -2.00 -3.02 19.51
C GLU A 67 -1.33 -2.08 18.49
N ALA A 68 -0.20 -2.50 17.91
CA ALA A 68 0.52 -1.74 16.89
C ALA A 68 0.04 -2.04 15.45
N ALA A 69 -0.73 -3.10 15.25
CA ALA A 69 -1.28 -3.47 13.95
C ALA A 69 -2.54 -2.64 13.60
N PRO A 70 -2.89 -2.52 12.30
CA PRO A 70 -4.19 -2.02 11.88
C PRO A 70 -5.32 -3.01 12.21
N GLU A 71 -6.54 -2.47 12.33
CA GLU A 71 -7.78 -3.25 12.39
C GLU A 71 -8.24 -3.63 10.97
N GLU A 72 -9.53 -3.92 10.77
CA GLU A 72 -10.10 -4.07 9.43
C GLU A 72 -10.10 -2.72 8.69
N LEU A 73 -9.55 -2.66 7.47
CA LEU A 73 -9.41 -1.42 6.70
C LEU A 73 -9.88 -1.56 5.24
N GLU A 74 -10.94 -0.85 4.84
CA GLU A 74 -11.27 -0.63 3.40
C GLU A 74 -10.89 0.77 2.91
N GLY A 75 -10.28 0.87 1.73
CA GLY A 75 -9.98 2.13 1.06
C GLY A 75 -8.88 2.97 1.73
N HIS A 76 -8.00 2.31 2.49
CA HIS A 76 -6.75 2.86 2.99
C HIS A 76 -5.71 2.97 1.85
N SER A 77 -4.53 3.50 2.15
CA SER A 77 -3.39 3.51 1.23
C SER A 77 -2.15 2.89 1.91
N MET A 78 -1.18 2.44 1.11
CA MET A 78 0.08 1.89 1.59
C MET A 78 1.23 2.27 0.64
N VAL A 79 2.35 2.73 1.20
CA VAL A 79 3.58 3.06 0.45
C VAL A 79 4.82 2.46 1.13
N ALA A 80 5.84 2.11 0.35
CA ALA A 80 7.12 1.62 0.86
C ALA A 80 8.19 2.72 0.82
N HIS A 81 8.98 2.87 1.88
CA HIS A 81 10.16 3.73 1.92
C HIS A 81 11.24 3.14 2.84
N LYS A 82 12.48 2.99 2.34
CA LYS A 82 13.68 2.57 3.10
C LYS A 82 13.48 1.36 4.05
N GLY A 83 12.79 0.30 3.59
CA GLY A 83 12.58 -0.92 4.39
C GLY A 83 11.39 -0.87 5.35
N PHE A 84 10.59 0.19 5.30
CA PHE A 84 9.33 0.31 6.05
C PHE A 84 8.14 0.45 5.10
N LEU A 85 6.99 -0.09 5.50
CA LEU A 85 5.70 0.17 4.88
C LEU A 85 4.93 1.15 5.75
N TYR A 86 4.33 2.17 5.12
CA TYR A 86 3.52 3.19 5.77
C TYR A 86 2.09 3.06 5.26
N VAL A 87 1.17 2.74 6.17
CA VAL A 87 -0.26 2.56 5.89
C VAL A 87 -1.03 3.73 6.47
N PHE A 88 -1.85 4.40 5.66
CA PHE A 88 -2.69 5.49 6.14
C PHE A 88 -4.19 5.29 5.85
N GLY A 89 -5.00 5.66 6.83
CA GLY A 89 -6.44 5.83 6.71
C GLY A 89 -7.23 4.52 6.53
N GLY A 90 -8.38 4.63 5.88
CA GLY A 90 -9.35 3.55 5.67
C GLY A 90 -10.64 3.74 6.48
N LEU A 91 -11.69 2.98 6.14
CA LEU A 91 -12.86 2.85 7.02
C LEU A 91 -12.51 1.94 8.20
N LEU A 92 -12.68 2.43 9.42
CA LEU A 92 -12.84 1.62 10.63
C LEU A 92 -14.31 1.77 11.04
N ASP A 93 -15.02 0.66 11.25
CA ASP A 93 -16.49 0.65 11.37
C ASP A 93 -16.98 0.97 12.81
N SER A 94 -16.28 1.91 13.49
CA SER A 94 -16.44 2.20 14.92
C SER A 94 -16.49 3.68 15.21
N ALA A 95 -17.52 4.12 15.94
CA ALA A 95 -17.68 5.52 16.39
C ALA A 95 -16.62 5.98 17.42
N TYR A 96 -15.79 5.06 17.94
CA TYR A 96 -14.86 5.31 19.04
C TYR A 96 -13.42 5.64 18.61
N THR A 97 -13.07 5.54 17.32
CA THR A 97 -11.68 5.71 16.83
C THR A 97 -11.27 7.18 16.59
N THR A 98 -12.11 8.14 16.98
CA THR A 98 -11.99 9.59 16.72
C THR A 98 -10.76 10.30 17.29
N CYS A 99 -9.93 9.61 18.09
CA CYS A 99 -8.83 10.19 18.86
C CYS A 99 -7.40 9.69 18.50
N ARG A 100 -7.23 8.87 17.46
CA ARG A 100 -5.90 8.35 17.03
C ARG A 100 -5.58 8.77 15.59
N CYS A 101 -4.29 9.01 15.33
CA CYS A 101 -3.79 9.19 13.96
C CYS A 101 -3.85 7.81 13.26
N ALA A 102 -4.55 7.73 12.12
CA ALA A 102 -4.71 6.49 11.35
C ALA A 102 -3.46 6.18 10.50
N LEU A 103 -2.29 6.11 11.15
CA LEU A 103 -0.99 5.85 10.54
C LEU A 103 -0.33 4.66 11.23
N TRP A 104 -0.09 3.59 10.46
CA TRP A 104 0.60 2.39 10.91
C TRP A 104 1.90 2.21 10.13
N VAL A 105 2.93 1.68 10.78
CA VAL A 105 4.24 1.45 10.17
C VAL A 105 4.66 -0.01 10.38
N PHE A 106 5.04 -0.69 9.32
CA PHE A 106 5.55 -2.06 9.37
C PHE A 106 7.04 -2.09 9.03
N ASP A 107 7.84 -2.66 9.93
CA ASP A 107 9.27 -2.91 9.74
C ASP A 107 9.43 -4.23 8.97
N ILE A 108 9.89 -4.14 7.72
CA ILE A 108 9.97 -5.30 6.82
C ILE A 108 11.04 -6.30 7.30
N ALA A 109 12.17 -5.80 7.82
CA ALA A 109 13.27 -6.63 8.27
C ALA A 109 12.93 -7.40 9.57
N LYS A 110 12.20 -6.75 10.49
CA LYS A 110 11.72 -7.39 11.74
C LYS A 110 10.39 -8.12 11.57
N GLN A 111 9.73 -7.99 10.41
CA GLN A 111 8.38 -8.45 10.10
C GLN A 111 7.34 -8.08 11.17
N LYS A 112 7.41 -6.84 11.69
CA LYS A 112 6.58 -6.39 12.83
C LYS A 112 6.03 -4.99 12.63
N TRP A 113 4.78 -4.81 13.07
CA TRP A 113 4.18 -3.50 13.23
C TRP A 113 4.88 -2.71 14.35
N VAL A 114 5.28 -1.49 14.04
CA VAL A 114 5.96 -0.56 14.94
C VAL A 114 4.92 0.38 15.53
N GLN A 115 4.81 0.43 16.86
CA GLN A 115 3.89 1.34 17.53
C GLN A 115 4.26 2.78 17.19
N TRP A 116 3.34 3.52 16.58
CA TRP A 116 3.53 4.92 16.20
C TRP A 116 3.65 5.82 17.43
N GLN A 117 4.89 6.09 17.85
CA GLN A 117 5.22 7.09 18.87
C GLN A 117 5.49 8.46 18.23
N GLY A 118 4.58 8.92 17.36
CA GLY A 118 4.59 10.31 16.90
C GLY A 118 4.53 11.24 18.09
N LYS A 119 5.58 12.03 18.30
CA LYS A 119 5.71 12.90 19.48
C LYS A 119 4.52 13.87 19.51
N ARG A 120 3.69 13.77 20.56
CA ARG A 120 2.77 14.86 20.96
C ARG A 120 3.60 16.04 21.49
N SER A 121 4.33 16.70 20.60
CA SER A 121 4.82 18.04 20.83
C SER A 121 3.61 18.94 21.04
N LEU A 122 3.62 19.73 22.10
CA LEU A 122 2.55 20.69 22.40
C LEU A 122 2.39 21.77 21.32
N LEU A 123 3.31 21.81 20.34
CA LEU A 123 3.33 22.71 19.18
C LEU A 123 2.93 22.02 17.86
N GLN A 124 2.75 20.70 17.82
CA GLN A 124 2.39 19.97 16.59
C GLN A 124 0.86 19.97 16.42
N THR A 125 0.33 21.11 15.99
CA THR A 125 -1.10 21.47 16.08
C THR A 125 -2.01 20.80 15.04
N GLN A 126 -1.48 20.14 14.00
CA GLN A 126 -2.30 19.57 12.92
C GLN A 126 -1.79 18.21 12.43
N MET A 127 -2.72 17.29 12.22
CA MET A 127 -2.52 15.98 11.59
C MET A 127 -3.75 15.65 10.73
N PRO A 128 -3.61 14.83 9.67
CA PRO A 128 -4.76 14.45 8.84
C PRO A 128 -5.77 13.62 9.63
N THR A 129 -7.05 14.01 9.57
CA THR A 129 -8.19 13.17 9.96
C THR A 129 -8.20 11.87 9.17
N ASN A 130 -8.68 10.78 9.78
CA ASN A 130 -8.95 9.52 9.10
C ASN A 130 -9.83 9.73 7.86
N ARG A 131 -9.61 8.93 6.82
CA ARG A 131 -10.21 9.09 5.49
C ARG A 131 -10.03 7.87 4.61
N LYS A 132 -10.96 7.63 3.68
CA LYS A 132 -10.87 6.54 2.69
C LYS A 132 -10.91 7.04 1.25
N GLY A 133 -10.31 6.28 0.33
CA GLY A 133 -10.21 6.64 -1.09
C GLY A 133 -9.38 7.89 -1.35
N HIS A 134 -8.44 8.22 -0.48
CA HIS A 134 -7.37 9.19 -0.73
C HIS A 134 -6.28 8.52 -1.59
N SER A 135 -5.41 9.30 -2.22
CA SER A 135 -4.20 8.76 -2.87
C SER A 135 -2.94 9.18 -2.12
N THR A 136 -1.89 8.37 -2.18
CA THR A 136 -0.59 8.65 -1.57
C THR A 136 0.57 8.28 -2.48
N VAL A 137 1.62 9.09 -2.47
CA VAL A 137 2.84 8.87 -3.27
C VAL A 137 4.08 9.22 -2.46
N VAL A 138 5.20 8.56 -2.75
CA VAL A 138 6.51 8.93 -2.18
C VAL A 138 7.19 9.94 -3.09
N LEU A 139 7.61 11.07 -2.54
CA LEU A 139 8.41 12.08 -3.24
C LEU A 139 9.59 12.52 -2.36
N GLY A 140 10.81 12.14 -2.74
CA GLY A 140 12.01 12.41 -1.95
C GLY A 140 11.95 11.67 -0.60
N SER A 141 12.04 12.42 0.51
CA SER A 141 11.92 11.89 1.88
C SER A 141 10.52 12.05 2.49
N ALA A 142 9.48 12.28 1.69
CA ALA A 142 8.12 12.48 2.19
C ALA A 142 7.08 11.57 1.51
N MET A 143 6.05 11.22 2.28
CA MET A 143 4.78 10.66 1.82
C MET A 143 3.79 11.82 1.63
N LEU A 144 3.38 12.04 0.38
CA LEU A 144 2.39 13.05 0.02
C LEU A 144 1.01 12.40 -0.14
N MET A 145 -0.03 13.00 0.45
CA MET A 145 -1.40 12.47 0.47
C MET A 145 -2.41 13.50 0.00
N TYR A 146 -3.25 13.18 -0.99
CA TYR A 146 -4.29 14.08 -1.50
C TYR A 146 -5.73 13.59 -1.26
N GLY A 147 -6.58 14.51 -0.79
CA GLY A 147 -8.03 14.39 -0.77
C GLY A 147 -8.56 13.25 0.12
N GLY A 148 -9.47 12.45 -0.42
CA GLY A 148 -10.19 11.37 0.26
C GLY A 148 -11.59 11.75 0.74
N PHE A 149 -12.29 10.80 1.33
CA PHE A 149 -13.60 10.96 1.95
C PHE A 149 -13.49 10.80 3.48
N ILE A 150 -13.97 11.80 4.23
CA ILE A 150 -13.92 11.90 5.70
C ILE A 150 -15.37 11.86 6.22
N ASP A 151 -15.94 10.67 6.42
CA ASP A 151 -17.23 10.42 7.10
C ASP A 151 -18.32 11.51 6.86
N MET A 152 -18.77 12.20 7.91
CA MET A 152 -19.79 13.26 7.81
C MET A 152 -19.29 14.58 7.19
N LYS A 153 -17.96 14.78 7.10
CA LYS A 153 -17.33 15.94 6.41
C LYS A 153 -17.29 15.75 4.89
N GLY A 154 -17.45 14.52 4.39
CA GLY A 154 -17.50 14.20 2.97
C GLY A 154 -16.14 14.32 2.27
N THR A 155 -16.14 14.75 1.00
CA THR A 155 -14.93 14.80 0.17
C THR A 155 -14.00 15.95 0.57
N SER A 156 -12.73 15.62 0.76
CA SER A 156 -11.64 16.53 1.12
C SER A 156 -10.80 16.92 -0.11
N GLN A 157 -10.21 18.12 -0.06
CA GLN A 157 -9.14 18.57 -0.97
C GLN A 157 -7.80 18.77 -0.25
N ASP A 158 -7.70 18.37 1.02
CA ASP A 158 -6.50 18.58 1.83
C ASP A 158 -5.31 17.89 1.15
N PHE A 159 -4.16 18.55 1.15
CA PHE A 159 -2.91 17.99 0.65
C PHE A 159 -1.90 17.94 1.79
N TRP A 160 -1.55 16.74 2.24
CA TRP A 160 -0.68 16.53 3.40
C TRP A 160 0.69 15.99 2.98
N SER A 161 1.71 16.33 3.75
CA SER A 161 3.06 15.78 3.66
C SER A 161 3.47 15.21 5.02
N LEU A 162 3.87 13.94 5.04
CA LEU A 162 4.57 13.30 6.15
C LEU A 162 6.05 13.18 5.77
N ASP A 163 6.93 13.91 6.46
CA ASP A 163 8.38 13.69 6.31
C ASP A 163 8.79 12.43 7.08
N PHE A 164 9.47 11.50 6.40
CA PHE A 164 9.86 10.20 6.95
C PHE A 164 11.00 10.26 7.97
N ASN A 165 11.78 11.35 8.01
CA ASN A 165 12.93 11.47 8.91
C ASN A 165 12.50 12.00 10.29
N THR A 166 11.59 12.97 10.28
CA THR A 166 11.03 13.65 11.47
C THR A 166 9.69 13.05 11.91
N MET A 167 9.13 12.13 11.12
CA MET A 167 7.85 11.45 11.38
C MET A 167 6.73 12.45 11.69
N SER A 168 6.71 13.56 10.95
CA SER A 168 5.91 14.74 11.23
C SER A 168 5.03 15.13 10.05
N TRP A 169 3.74 15.34 10.34
CA TRP A 169 2.76 15.83 9.37
C TRP A 169 2.84 17.35 9.20
N SER A 170 2.60 17.79 7.97
CA SER A 170 2.41 19.19 7.58
C SER A 170 1.32 19.28 6.52
N LEU A 171 0.51 20.34 6.57
CA LEU A 171 -0.47 20.64 5.53
C LEU A 171 0.23 21.45 4.43
N LEU A 172 0.29 20.90 3.21
CA LEU A 172 0.81 21.59 2.03
C LEU A 172 -0.26 22.55 1.50
N SER A 173 -0.42 23.69 2.20
CA SER A 173 -1.35 24.78 1.87
C SER A 173 -0.94 25.56 0.62
N GLY A 174 -0.76 24.87 -0.51
CA GLY A 174 -0.58 25.44 -1.85
C GLY A 174 -1.88 25.96 -2.46
N SER A 175 -2.78 26.53 -1.65
CA SER A 175 -4.01 27.17 -2.10
C SER A 175 -4.34 28.44 -1.31
N GLN A 176 -3.93 29.58 -1.86
CA GLN A 176 -4.72 30.81 -1.79
C GLN A 176 -6.17 30.51 -2.21
N GLN A 177 -7.12 31.35 -1.80
CA GLN A 177 -8.56 31.17 -2.10
C GLN A 177 -8.84 30.96 -3.61
N ASP A 178 -7.97 31.52 -4.48
CA ASP A 178 -8.11 31.55 -5.94
C ASP A 178 -7.30 30.47 -6.69
N SER A 179 -6.56 29.58 -6.02
CA SER A 179 -5.71 28.62 -6.73
C SER A 179 -6.54 27.50 -7.38
N LEU A 180 -6.44 27.37 -8.71
CA LEU A 180 -7.04 26.27 -9.47
C LEU A 180 -6.30 24.95 -9.18
N GLY A 181 -6.70 24.28 -8.10
CA GLY A 181 -6.26 22.92 -7.78
C GLY A 181 -7.27 21.84 -8.22
N PRO A 182 -6.99 20.55 -7.94
CA PRO A 182 -7.90 19.46 -8.29
C PRO A 182 -9.28 19.57 -7.64
N GLY A 183 -9.41 20.21 -6.48
CA GLY A 183 -10.66 20.29 -5.72
C GLY A 183 -11.04 18.96 -5.05
N PRO A 184 -12.11 18.95 -4.22
CA PRO A 184 -12.34 17.90 -3.23
C PRO A 184 -12.77 16.59 -3.87
N ARG A 185 -12.00 15.51 -3.66
CA ARG A 185 -12.20 14.25 -4.39
C ARG A 185 -11.71 13.00 -3.66
N HIS A 186 -12.30 11.85 -4.02
CA HIS A 186 -11.84 10.52 -3.60
C HIS A 186 -11.82 9.53 -4.77
N SER A 187 -11.27 8.32 -4.54
CA SER A 187 -11.19 7.20 -5.51
C SER A 187 -10.53 7.59 -6.84
N HIS A 188 -9.56 8.51 -6.76
CA HIS A 188 -8.66 8.95 -7.81
C HIS A 188 -7.30 8.24 -7.66
N SER A 189 -6.51 8.15 -8.73
CA SER A 189 -5.12 7.73 -8.65
C SER A 189 -4.17 8.94 -8.63
N ALA A 190 -2.97 8.72 -8.08
CA ALA A 190 -1.85 9.63 -8.23
C ALA A 190 -0.53 8.86 -8.31
N ILE A 191 0.46 9.44 -8.99
CA ILE A 191 1.84 8.93 -9.08
C ILE A 191 2.84 10.07 -8.82
N ALA A 192 4.06 9.71 -8.45
CA ALA A 192 5.20 10.63 -8.36
C ALA A 192 6.19 10.41 -9.51
N TYR A 193 6.69 11.50 -10.09
CA TYR A 193 7.71 11.49 -11.13
C TYR A 193 8.43 12.84 -11.20
N GLN A 194 9.78 12.83 -11.17
CA GLN A 194 10.66 14.00 -11.32
C GLN A 194 10.18 15.29 -10.60
N GLY A 195 10.13 15.25 -9.26
CA GLY A 195 9.73 16.41 -8.44
C GLY A 195 8.25 16.80 -8.55
N CYS A 196 7.43 16.00 -9.23
CA CYS A 196 6.03 16.32 -9.48
C CYS A 196 5.11 15.18 -9.02
N VAL A 197 3.90 15.53 -8.61
CA VAL A 197 2.79 14.60 -8.38
C VAL A 197 1.78 14.76 -9.51
N TYR A 198 1.42 13.67 -10.16
CA TYR A 198 0.40 13.63 -11.20
C TYR A 198 -0.83 12.91 -10.67
N LEU A 199 -2.02 13.47 -10.86
CA LEU A 199 -3.29 12.99 -10.32
C LEU A 199 -4.33 12.90 -11.43
N PHE A 200 -5.09 11.80 -11.49
CA PHE A 200 -6.15 11.58 -12.49
C PHE A 200 -7.50 11.23 -11.87
N GLY A 201 -8.57 11.85 -12.37
CA GLY A 201 -9.95 11.37 -12.23
C GLY A 201 -10.47 11.25 -10.79
N GLY A 202 -11.25 10.20 -10.53
CA GLY A 202 -11.98 9.99 -9.27
C GLY A 202 -13.32 10.73 -9.21
N LEU A 203 -13.83 10.92 -7.99
CA LEU A 203 -15.16 11.46 -7.70
C LEU A 203 -15.08 12.78 -6.93
N LYS A 204 -15.65 13.86 -7.46
CA LYS A 204 -15.92 15.11 -6.72
C LYS A 204 -17.36 15.07 -6.20
N GLY A 205 -17.55 14.78 -4.91
CA GLY A 205 -18.84 14.37 -4.38
C GLY A 205 -19.38 13.17 -5.18
N LEU A 206 -20.52 13.32 -5.83
CA LEU A 206 -21.15 12.32 -6.70
C LEU A 206 -20.93 12.56 -8.21
N ARG A 207 -19.78 13.16 -8.61
CA ARG A 207 -19.46 13.46 -10.02
C ARG A 207 -18.11 12.90 -10.42
N GLU A 208 -18.09 11.95 -11.34
CA GLU A 208 -16.87 11.35 -11.88
C GLU A 208 -16.09 12.37 -12.69
N GLN A 209 -14.77 12.32 -12.57
CA GLN A 209 -13.85 13.22 -13.22
C GLN A 209 -12.99 12.50 -14.25
N ARG A 210 -12.61 13.24 -15.29
CA ARG A 210 -11.56 12.89 -16.26
C ARG A 210 -10.42 13.92 -16.28
N ASP A 211 -10.40 14.83 -15.31
CA ASP A 211 -9.39 15.88 -15.26
C ASP A 211 -8.05 15.32 -14.81
N PHE A 212 -6.98 15.86 -15.39
CA PHE A 212 -5.60 15.44 -15.16
C PHE A 212 -4.82 16.61 -14.61
N TRP A 213 -4.14 16.41 -13.49
CA TRP A 213 -3.53 17.47 -12.69
C TRP A 213 -2.07 17.16 -12.39
N LYS A 214 -1.24 18.19 -12.39
CA LYS A 214 0.17 18.12 -11.99
C LYS A 214 0.46 19.14 -10.91
N TRP A 215 0.96 18.69 -9.77
CA TRP A 215 1.63 19.51 -8.77
C TRP A 215 3.14 19.46 -8.97
N ASN A 216 3.83 20.58 -8.75
CA ASN A 216 5.28 20.69 -8.82
C ASN A 216 5.83 21.07 -7.43
N SER A 217 6.76 20.29 -6.88
CA SER A 217 7.29 20.52 -5.53
C SER A 217 8.13 21.79 -5.37
N SER A 218 8.74 22.26 -6.46
CA SER A 218 9.61 23.45 -6.45
C SER A 218 8.82 24.76 -6.48
N SER A 219 7.67 24.80 -7.17
CA SER A 219 6.76 25.96 -7.16
C SER A 219 5.62 25.83 -6.14
N GLN A 220 5.40 24.62 -5.61
CA GLN A 220 4.27 24.23 -4.76
C GLN A 220 2.88 24.48 -5.37
N THR A 221 2.79 24.69 -6.69
CA THR A 221 1.55 24.99 -7.42
C THR A 221 0.99 23.78 -8.15
N TRP A 222 -0.35 23.75 -8.26
CA TRP A 222 -1.09 22.86 -9.16
C TRP A 222 -1.23 23.46 -10.55
N SER A 223 -1.33 22.59 -11.55
CA SER A 223 -1.55 22.91 -12.95
C SER A 223 -2.45 21.87 -13.61
N SER A 224 -3.40 22.32 -14.43
CA SER A 224 -4.28 21.43 -15.19
C SER A 224 -3.59 21.00 -16.48
N LEU A 225 -3.66 19.71 -16.81
CA LEU A 225 -3.07 19.11 -18.00
C LEU A 225 -4.14 18.60 -18.96
N LYS A 226 -3.75 18.43 -20.23
CA LYS A 226 -4.62 17.80 -21.24
C LYS A 226 -4.87 16.34 -20.85
N TYR A 227 -6.13 16.02 -20.56
CA TYR A 227 -6.60 14.65 -20.37
C TYR A 227 -6.76 13.91 -21.70
N GLY A 228 -6.79 12.59 -21.63
CA GLY A 228 -7.04 11.67 -22.75
C GLY A 228 -8.01 10.54 -22.41
N PRO A 229 -7.85 9.84 -21.26
CA PRO A 229 -8.78 8.80 -20.83
C PRO A 229 -10.19 9.34 -20.52
N PRO A 230 -11.22 8.48 -20.48
CA PRO A 230 -12.56 8.86 -20.06
C PRO A 230 -12.61 9.24 -18.56
N LYS A 231 -13.81 9.54 -18.06
CA LYS A 231 -14.02 9.63 -16.61
C LYS A 231 -13.74 8.26 -15.99
N LEU A 232 -13.01 8.21 -14.89
CA LEU A 232 -12.68 6.96 -14.20
C LEU A 232 -12.63 7.17 -12.69
N THR A 233 -13.32 6.32 -11.94
CA THR A 233 -13.17 6.15 -10.49
C THR A 233 -12.72 4.73 -10.17
N GLY A 234 -11.95 4.53 -9.09
CA GLY A 234 -11.44 3.22 -8.68
C GLY A 234 -10.47 2.56 -9.69
N HIS A 235 -9.80 3.38 -10.51
CA HIS A 235 -8.68 2.96 -11.37
C HIS A 235 -7.36 3.02 -10.58
N SER A 236 -6.33 2.28 -11.01
CA SER A 236 -4.97 2.42 -10.48
C SER A 236 -4.02 3.06 -11.50
N ALA A 237 -2.92 3.63 -11.01
CA ALA A 237 -1.84 4.15 -11.84
C ALA A 237 -0.46 3.80 -11.26
N VAL A 238 0.54 3.67 -12.14
CA VAL A 238 1.95 3.45 -11.78
C VAL A 238 2.88 4.24 -12.69
N THR A 239 4.09 4.56 -12.21
CA THR A 239 5.16 5.14 -13.04
C THR A 239 5.94 4.02 -13.74
N TYR A 240 6.16 4.12 -15.04
CA TYR A 240 6.95 3.17 -15.85
C TYR A 240 7.82 3.94 -16.86
N LYS A 241 9.14 3.90 -16.70
CA LYS A 241 10.10 4.74 -17.44
C LYS A 241 9.66 6.21 -17.40
N ASP A 242 9.82 6.94 -18.50
CA ASP A 242 9.29 8.30 -18.68
C ASP A 242 7.78 8.30 -19.03
N SER A 243 6.98 7.47 -18.37
CA SER A 243 5.53 7.40 -18.56
C SER A 243 4.74 7.10 -17.28
N MET A 244 3.48 7.54 -17.24
CA MET A 244 2.45 7.06 -16.30
C MET A 244 1.58 6.04 -17.02
N LEU A 245 1.42 4.86 -16.43
CA LEU A 245 0.41 3.87 -16.83
C LEU A 245 -0.83 4.04 -15.95
N LEU A 246 -2.00 3.90 -16.55
CA LEU A 246 -3.32 4.06 -15.91
C LEU A 246 -4.20 2.89 -16.37
N PHE A 247 -4.76 2.12 -15.43
CA PHE A 247 -5.52 0.91 -15.73
C PHE A 247 -6.91 0.90 -15.10
N GLY A 248 -7.89 0.44 -15.90
CA GLY A 248 -9.21 0.04 -15.46
C GLY A 248 -10.01 1.16 -14.77
N GLY A 249 -10.73 0.80 -13.70
CA GLY A 249 -11.76 1.64 -13.10
C GLY A 249 -13.04 1.66 -13.93
N GLY A 250 -13.90 2.66 -13.72
CA GLY A 250 -15.12 2.86 -14.53
C GLY A 250 -15.82 4.18 -14.23
N GLU A 251 -16.90 4.48 -14.94
CA GLU A 251 -17.81 5.59 -14.58
C GLU A 251 -18.83 5.16 -13.50
N THR A 252 -19.28 3.91 -13.54
CA THR A 252 -20.14 3.31 -12.51
C THR A 252 -19.46 2.10 -11.86
N GLN A 253 -19.94 1.69 -10.69
CA GLN A 253 -19.42 0.50 -9.99
C GLN A 253 -19.65 -0.80 -10.78
N ASP A 254 -20.71 -0.82 -11.58
CA ASP A 254 -21.21 -1.99 -12.29
C ASP A 254 -20.81 -1.99 -13.78
N SER A 255 -20.05 -0.98 -14.22
CA SER A 255 -19.42 -0.94 -15.54
C SER A 255 -17.91 -0.67 -15.44
N PRO A 256 -17.14 -1.59 -14.82
CA PRO A 256 -15.68 -1.57 -14.86
C PRO A 256 -15.16 -1.63 -16.30
N LYS A 257 -13.86 -1.34 -16.46
CA LYS A 257 -13.13 -1.30 -17.73
C LYS A 257 -11.81 -2.05 -17.60
N ASN A 258 -11.28 -2.49 -18.73
CA ASN A 258 -9.98 -3.15 -18.91
C ASN A 258 -9.02 -2.32 -19.78
N CYS A 259 -9.30 -1.04 -20.02
CA CYS A 259 -8.45 -0.17 -20.82
C CYS A 259 -7.15 0.17 -20.08
N LEU A 260 -6.01 -0.04 -20.74
CA LEU A 260 -4.70 0.44 -20.30
C LEU A 260 -4.31 1.69 -21.10
N TRP A 261 -3.99 2.77 -20.40
CA TRP A 261 -3.56 4.05 -20.98
C TRP A 261 -2.12 4.36 -20.55
N ARG A 262 -1.36 4.98 -21.46
CA ARG A 262 0.01 5.48 -21.21
C ARG A 262 0.03 6.98 -21.46
N TYR A 263 0.46 7.76 -20.47
CA TYR A 263 0.85 9.16 -20.63
C TYR A 263 2.36 9.25 -20.69
N SER A 264 2.90 9.82 -21.76
CA SER A 264 4.34 10.08 -21.90
C SER A 264 4.68 11.44 -21.29
N PHE A 265 5.63 11.47 -20.33
CA PHE A 265 6.07 12.75 -19.75
C PHE A 265 6.89 13.59 -20.73
N ILE A 266 7.56 12.93 -21.70
CA ILE A 266 8.39 13.57 -22.72
C ILE A 266 7.52 14.30 -23.76
N THR A 267 6.54 13.61 -24.33
CA THR A 267 5.67 14.17 -25.39
C THR A 267 4.40 14.83 -24.86
N GLN A 268 4.11 14.69 -23.56
CA GLN A 268 2.92 15.21 -22.89
C GLN A 268 1.60 14.76 -23.53
N THR A 269 1.61 13.56 -24.12
CA THR A 269 0.46 12.94 -24.80
C THR A 269 0.01 11.67 -24.10
N TRP A 270 -1.31 11.47 -24.11
CA TRP A 270 -1.97 10.21 -23.78
C TRP A 270 -2.10 9.33 -25.03
N MET A 271 -1.90 8.03 -24.87
CA MET A 271 -2.30 6.99 -25.81
C MET A 271 -3.01 5.85 -25.07
N GLN A 272 -3.99 5.22 -25.70
CA GLN A 272 -4.50 3.93 -25.25
C GLN A 272 -3.60 2.84 -25.84
N LEU A 273 -3.16 1.89 -25.03
CA LEU A 273 -2.30 0.79 -25.48
C LEU A 273 -3.15 -0.32 -26.11
N THR A 274 -2.60 -0.99 -27.12
CA THR A 274 -3.30 -2.08 -27.81
C THR A 274 -3.08 -3.38 -27.06
N THR A 275 -4.17 -4.00 -26.61
CA THR A 275 -4.18 -5.37 -26.08
C THR A 275 -3.85 -6.37 -27.18
N LEU A 276 -2.95 -7.33 -26.94
CA LEU A 276 -2.70 -8.39 -27.91
C LEU A 276 -3.90 -9.35 -28.07
N PRO A 277 -4.19 -9.85 -29.29
CA PRO A 277 -5.23 -10.84 -29.51
C PRO A 277 -5.09 -12.06 -28.59
N GLY A 278 -6.20 -12.46 -27.95
CA GLY A 278 -6.24 -13.60 -27.03
C GLY A 278 -5.79 -13.32 -25.60
N SER A 279 -5.25 -12.13 -25.28
CA SER A 279 -4.73 -11.86 -23.93
C SER A 279 -5.79 -11.39 -22.91
N ASN A 280 -7.02 -11.11 -23.35
CA ASN A 280 -8.25 -10.95 -22.56
C ASN A 280 -8.09 -10.25 -21.18
N PRO A 281 -7.73 -8.96 -21.13
CA PRO A 281 -7.52 -8.22 -19.89
C PRO A 281 -8.80 -8.09 -19.07
N PRO A 282 -8.72 -8.17 -17.73
CA PRO A 282 -9.89 -8.21 -16.86
C PRO A 282 -10.49 -6.82 -16.66
N ASP A 283 -11.81 -6.69 -16.77
CA ASP A 283 -12.49 -5.46 -16.36
C ASP A 283 -12.42 -5.34 -14.84
N LYS A 284 -11.71 -4.35 -14.30
CA LYS A 284 -11.48 -4.23 -12.84
C LYS A 284 -11.64 -2.81 -12.29
N ILE A 285 -12.37 -2.67 -11.18
CA ILE A 285 -12.51 -1.44 -10.39
C ILE A 285 -12.22 -1.67 -8.90
N HIS A 286 -11.53 -0.71 -8.26
CA HIS A 286 -10.93 -0.83 -6.92
C HIS A 286 -10.00 -2.05 -6.76
N HIS A 287 -9.32 -2.40 -7.84
CA HIS A 287 -8.09 -3.21 -7.85
C HIS A 287 -6.90 -2.36 -7.37
N CYS A 288 -5.76 -2.99 -7.11
CA CYS A 288 -4.49 -2.29 -7.01
C CYS A 288 -3.53 -2.70 -8.14
N CYS A 289 -2.73 -1.76 -8.62
CA CYS A 289 -1.60 -2.04 -9.51
C CYS A 289 -0.29 -1.81 -8.76
N THR A 290 0.72 -2.63 -9.03
CA THR A 290 2.08 -2.41 -8.55
C THR A 290 3.12 -2.77 -9.61
N GLY A 291 4.25 -2.05 -9.59
CA GLY A 291 5.35 -2.22 -10.52
C GLY A 291 6.59 -2.77 -9.82
N LEU A 292 7.27 -3.70 -10.48
CA LEU A 292 8.52 -4.32 -10.05
C LEU A 292 9.50 -4.34 -11.23
N GLY A 293 10.80 -4.32 -10.92
CA GLY A 293 11.87 -4.24 -11.91
C GLY A 293 12.40 -2.81 -12.14
N PRO A 294 13.50 -2.66 -12.90
CA PRO A 294 14.21 -1.39 -13.04
C PRO A 294 13.37 -0.22 -13.56
N SER A 295 12.45 -0.45 -14.50
CA SER A 295 11.67 0.63 -15.14
C SER A 295 10.59 1.24 -14.23
N TYR A 296 10.25 0.57 -13.12
CA TYR A 296 9.30 1.10 -12.13
C TYR A 296 10.00 1.82 -10.97
N LYS A 297 11.34 1.75 -10.88
CA LYS A 297 12.14 2.54 -9.93
C LYS A 297 12.15 4.01 -10.40
N THR A 298 11.49 4.91 -9.66
CA THR A 298 11.50 6.34 -9.97
C THR A 298 12.92 6.89 -9.89
N SER A 299 13.45 7.44 -10.98
CA SER A 299 14.82 7.94 -11.04
C SER A 299 15.02 9.13 -10.10
N SER A 300 15.59 8.89 -8.92
CA SER A 300 15.92 9.90 -7.92
C SER A 300 17.18 10.68 -8.32
N THR A 301 17.14 11.39 -9.44
CA THR A 301 18.29 12.08 -10.06
C THR A 301 18.67 13.39 -9.32
N SER A 302 18.54 13.41 -8.01
CA SER A 302 19.23 14.37 -7.14
C SER A 302 20.66 13.87 -6.91
N LYS A 303 21.61 14.30 -7.75
CA LYS A 303 23.05 14.14 -7.46
C LYS A 303 23.44 15.03 -6.28
N SER A 304 23.14 14.60 -5.07
CA SER A 304 23.63 15.24 -3.84
C SER A 304 25.12 15.00 -3.71
N PHE A 305 25.93 16.03 -4.00
CA PHE A 305 27.32 16.08 -3.56
C PHE A 305 27.36 16.23 -2.04
N CYS A 306 27.33 15.10 -1.33
CA CYS A 306 27.70 15.00 0.07
C CYS A 306 28.91 14.08 0.17
N SER A 307 30.03 14.64 0.59
CA SER A 307 31.27 13.89 0.85
C SER A 307 31.07 12.90 1.99
N ASP A 308 31.66 11.71 1.87
CA ASP A 308 31.66 10.70 2.92
C ASP A 308 32.37 11.20 4.19
N SER A 309 31.71 11.04 5.33
CA SER A 309 32.25 11.20 6.67
C SER A 309 31.47 10.32 7.66
N GLY A 310 31.47 9.00 7.39
CA GLY A 310 30.67 8.02 8.12
C GLY A 310 30.78 8.05 9.65
N LEU A 311 29.63 8.17 10.31
CA LEU A 311 29.44 7.89 11.74
C LEU A 311 28.24 6.94 11.96
N GLN A 312 28.55 5.66 12.16
CA GLN A 312 27.60 4.64 12.60
C GLN A 312 27.12 4.92 14.05
N PRO A 313 25.80 5.02 14.32
CA PRO A 313 25.29 5.20 15.68
C PRO A 313 25.49 3.95 16.55
N ARG A 314 26.53 3.94 17.39
CA ARG A 314 26.74 2.88 18.38
C ARG A 314 25.75 2.99 19.54
N LEU A 315 25.06 1.90 19.84
CA LEU A 315 24.30 1.73 21.08
C LEU A 315 25.26 1.60 22.27
N LEU A 316 25.18 2.52 23.23
CA LEU A 316 25.66 2.31 24.59
C LEU A 316 24.51 2.54 25.58
N GLY A 317 24.27 1.57 26.45
CA GLY A 317 23.41 1.73 27.63
C GLY A 317 24.22 2.25 28.81
N GLY A 318 23.61 3.06 29.69
CA GLY A 318 24.28 3.57 30.88
C GLY A 318 23.46 4.59 31.66
N LYS A 319 23.13 4.24 32.91
CA LYS A 319 22.38 5.09 33.87
C LYS A 319 23.00 6.49 34.02
N LEU A 320 22.17 7.53 33.97
CA LEU A 320 22.48 8.84 34.58
C LEU A 320 21.39 9.21 35.60
N LYS A 321 21.82 9.80 36.73
CA LYS A 321 20.94 10.24 37.84
C LYS A 321 20.46 11.67 37.59
N PRO A 322 19.26 12.06 38.09
CA PRO A 322 18.78 13.43 37.96
C PRO A 322 19.63 14.42 38.77
N PHE A 323 19.87 15.60 38.19
CA PHE A 323 20.55 16.72 38.84
C PHE A 323 19.60 17.43 39.83
N LYS A 324 20.12 17.95 40.94
CA LYS A 324 19.35 18.75 41.90
C LYS A 324 19.54 20.25 41.64
N ASN A 325 18.46 21.01 41.81
CA ASN A 325 18.53 22.42 42.18
C ASN A 325 17.70 22.64 43.47
N LYS A 326 18.00 23.73 44.19
CA LYS A 326 17.40 24.13 45.47
C LYS A 326 16.83 25.56 45.38
N CYS A 327 16.22 26.01 46.48
CA CYS A 327 15.61 27.34 46.72
C CYS A 327 14.17 27.46 46.17
N PHE A 328 13.18 27.96 46.92
CA PHE A 328 13.09 28.29 48.37
C PHE A 328 11.61 28.18 48.86
N PRO A 329 11.20 28.58 50.09
CA PRO A 329 10.51 27.72 51.07
C PRO A 329 8.97 27.54 50.95
N ALA A 330 8.41 26.70 51.82
CA ALA A 330 6.97 26.47 52.05
C ALA A 330 6.33 27.55 52.96
N PRO A 331 5.03 27.42 53.33
CA PRO A 331 4.75 26.68 54.57
C PRO A 331 3.50 25.75 54.59
N ASP A 332 3.62 24.72 55.43
CA ASP A 332 2.65 24.08 56.34
C ASP A 332 1.32 23.41 55.91
N ASN A 333 1.07 22.29 56.61
CA ASN A 333 -0.17 21.53 56.83
C ASN A 333 -0.68 20.60 55.69
N ALA A 334 -1.23 19.41 55.98
CA ALA A 334 -1.11 18.49 57.13
C ALA A 334 -1.76 17.12 56.79
N ILE A 335 -1.59 16.13 57.68
CA ILE A 335 -2.40 14.90 57.83
C ILE A 335 -2.15 13.77 56.80
N GLU A 336 -1.79 12.61 57.33
CA GLU A 336 -1.75 11.30 56.67
C GLU A 336 -3.14 10.64 56.68
N LEU A 337 -3.36 9.62 55.85
CA LEU A 337 -4.18 8.44 56.22
C LEU A 337 -3.96 7.30 55.23
N GLU A 338 -3.43 6.17 55.70
CA GLU A 338 -3.58 4.88 55.03
C GLU A 338 -4.98 4.31 55.29
N THR A 339 -5.48 3.38 54.47
CA THR A 339 -5.75 1.99 54.92
C THR A 339 -6.31 1.04 53.85
N PHE A 340 -5.83 -0.21 53.91
CA PHE A 340 -6.44 -1.51 53.58
C PHE A 340 -7.20 -1.80 52.27
N THR A 341 -6.68 -2.80 51.56
CA THR A 341 -7.45 -3.81 50.80
C THR A 341 -8.16 -4.81 51.74
N PRO A 342 -9.13 -5.58 51.22
CA PRO A 342 -9.16 -7.00 51.54
C PRO A 342 -9.48 -7.93 50.35
N ASP A 343 -8.94 -9.15 50.38
CA ASP A 343 -9.34 -10.28 49.55
C ASP A 343 -10.65 -10.94 50.06
N ARG A 344 -11.39 -11.71 49.22
CA ARG A 344 -11.36 -13.20 49.21
C ARG A 344 -12.45 -13.93 48.40
N GLU A 345 -11.99 -14.97 47.69
CA GLU A 345 -12.54 -16.35 47.52
C GLU A 345 -13.99 -16.69 47.05
N ALA A 346 -14.02 -17.49 45.97
CA ALA A 346 -14.72 -18.79 45.78
C ALA A 346 -16.27 -18.89 45.58
N ASN A 347 -16.69 -19.48 44.44
CA ASN A 347 -17.09 -20.91 44.40
C ASN A 347 -17.39 -21.53 43.00
N ARG A 348 -16.86 -22.74 42.80
CA ARG A 348 -17.38 -23.99 42.16
C ARG A 348 -18.65 -23.99 41.25
N SER A 349 -18.56 -24.69 40.11
CA SER A 349 -19.39 -25.89 39.74
C SER A 349 -18.94 -26.50 38.38
N SER A 350 -19.52 -27.63 37.93
CA SER A 350 -18.88 -28.56 36.96
C SER A 350 -19.81 -29.52 36.19
N SER A 351 -19.55 -29.73 34.89
CA SER A 351 -19.86 -30.92 34.03
C SER A 351 -19.14 -30.72 32.67
N GLU A 352 -18.64 -31.69 31.87
CA GLU A 352 -19.15 -32.99 31.37
C GLU A 352 -20.38 -32.85 30.44
N LEU A 353 -20.52 -33.48 29.25
CA LEU A 353 -19.71 -34.42 28.40
C LEU A 353 -20.23 -34.28 26.91
N GLU A 354 -19.82 -34.93 25.79
CA GLU A 354 -18.90 -36.03 25.43
C GLU A 354 -18.27 -35.89 23.99
N THR A 355 -18.79 -36.58 22.95
CA THR A 355 -18.17 -36.81 21.60
C THR A 355 -19.17 -36.58 20.42
N SER A 356 -18.86 -36.62 19.10
CA SER A 356 -18.37 -37.78 18.29
C SER A 356 -18.02 -37.52 16.80
N ARG A 357 -16.87 -38.11 16.39
CA ARG A 357 -16.55 -38.87 15.15
C ARG A 357 -16.47 -38.28 13.73
N GLU A 358 -15.57 -38.88 12.95
CA GLU A 358 -15.26 -38.61 11.54
C GLU A 358 -16.10 -39.44 10.54
N THR A 359 -15.93 -39.18 9.24
CA THR A 359 -16.05 -40.22 8.18
C THR A 359 -15.11 -39.89 7.01
N LEU A 360 -14.36 -40.90 6.55
CA LEU A 360 -13.49 -40.84 5.36
C LEU A 360 -14.19 -41.48 4.15
N ILE A 361 -13.93 -40.98 2.94
CA ILE A 361 -14.21 -41.70 1.68
C ILE A 361 -13.03 -41.47 0.72
N GLU A 362 -12.34 -42.55 0.37
CA GLU A 362 -11.40 -42.62 -0.76
C GLU A 362 -12.11 -43.18 -1.99
N ILE A 363 -11.80 -42.68 -3.19
CA ILE A 363 -12.07 -43.36 -4.47
C ILE A 363 -10.86 -43.13 -5.40
N ASP A 364 -10.23 -44.21 -5.85
CA ASP A 364 -9.19 -44.22 -6.90
C ASP A 364 -9.82 -44.35 -8.31
N GLY A 365 -9.11 -43.93 -9.36
CA GLY A 365 -9.63 -43.95 -10.73
C GLY A 365 -8.69 -43.38 -11.79
N GLN A 366 -7.68 -44.15 -12.20
CA GLN A 366 -6.81 -43.80 -13.34
C GLN A 366 -7.59 -43.75 -14.68
N ARG A 367 -7.28 -42.77 -15.56
CA ARG A 367 -6.57 -42.99 -16.86
C ARG A 367 -6.50 -41.78 -17.81
N ILE A 368 -5.29 -41.56 -18.33
CA ILE A 368 -4.91 -41.27 -19.74
C ILE A 368 -5.76 -40.26 -20.54
N GLY A 369 -5.15 -39.13 -20.93
CA GLY A 369 -5.68 -38.19 -21.93
C GLY A 369 -4.68 -37.12 -22.35
N SER A 370 -3.75 -37.44 -23.26
CA SER A 370 -2.65 -36.55 -23.66
C SER A 370 -3.06 -35.51 -24.72
N CYS A 371 -2.92 -34.21 -24.41
CA CYS A 371 -3.00 -33.12 -25.39
C CYS A 371 -1.93 -32.04 -25.13
N LEU A 372 -0.79 -32.21 -25.80
CA LEU A 372 0.28 -31.26 -26.14
C LEU A 372 0.16 -29.82 -25.59
N THR A 373 1.02 -29.48 -24.61
CA THR A 373 1.43 -28.10 -24.34
C THR A 373 2.92 -27.94 -24.63
N PHE A 374 3.32 -26.82 -25.24
CA PHE A 374 4.73 -26.52 -25.51
C PHE A 374 5.42 -26.03 -24.22
N GLU A 375 6.10 -26.94 -23.52
CA GLU A 375 6.92 -26.59 -22.36
C GLU A 375 8.16 -25.80 -22.79
N ASN A 376 8.27 -24.54 -22.36
CA ASN A 376 9.43 -23.70 -22.63
C ASN A 376 10.61 -24.10 -21.70
N LYS A 377 11.34 -25.16 -22.06
CA LYS A 377 12.40 -25.79 -21.25
C LYS A 377 13.73 -25.01 -21.26
N ALA A 378 13.68 -23.80 -20.73
CA ALA A 378 14.84 -23.08 -20.18
C ALA A 378 14.56 -22.76 -18.69
N PHE A 379 15.62 -22.69 -17.87
CA PHE A 379 15.56 -22.45 -16.41
C PHE A 379 14.99 -23.57 -15.50
N ILE A 380 15.32 -24.85 -15.75
CA ILE A 380 15.42 -25.85 -14.66
C ILE A 380 16.76 -26.62 -14.75
N LYS A 381 17.80 -25.95 -14.23
CA LYS A 381 19.12 -26.42 -13.76
C LYS A 381 19.87 -25.12 -13.36
N GLN A 382 20.59 -25.00 -12.26
CA GLN A 382 21.10 -26.04 -11.36
C GLN A 382 21.31 -25.42 -9.96
N TRP A 383 20.54 -25.86 -8.96
CA TRP A 383 20.91 -25.69 -7.55
C TRP A 383 20.33 -26.81 -6.70
N SER A 384 21.23 -27.56 -6.08
CA SER A 384 20.93 -28.53 -5.03
C SER A 384 22.08 -28.43 -4.04
N CYS A 385 21.85 -27.79 -2.90
CA CYS A 385 22.79 -27.73 -1.79
C CYS A 385 21.99 -28.02 -0.52
N SER A 386 22.61 -28.76 0.40
CA SER A 386 21.99 -29.19 1.66
C SER A 386 21.87 -28.04 2.67
N GLU A 387 21.14 -28.31 3.75
CA GLU A 387 21.00 -27.42 4.90
C GLU A 387 22.33 -27.20 5.65
N GLU A 388 22.30 -26.25 6.58
CA GLU A 388 23.37 -25.92 7.56
C GLU A 388 24.70 -25.38 7.02
N GLU A 389 24.72 -24.08 6.65
CA GLU A 389 25.72 -23.15 7.19
C GLU A 389 25.22 -21.69 7.11
N ALA A 390 25.51 -20.88 8.12
CA ALA A 390 25.07 -19.48 8.20
C ALA A 390 26.26 -18.53 8.21
N LEU A 391 26.40 -17.65 7.21
CA LEU A 391 27.39 -16.55 7.19
C LEU A 391 27.00 -15.42 6.20
N GLU A 392 26.96 -14.19 6.74
CA GLU A 392 27.32 -12.88 6.13
C GLU A 392 26.90 -12.48 4.70
N ASP A 393 25.95 -11.52 4.62
CA ASP A 393 25.92 -10.33 3.75
C ASP A 393 26.61 -10.40 2.36
N LYS A 394 26.17 -11.34 1.51
CA LYS A 394 26.47 -11.34 0.05
C LYS A 394 25.25 -11.56 -0.85
N ASP A 395 24.08 -11.13 -0.39
CA ASP A 395 22.88 -11.08 -1.24
C ASP A 395 23.00 -9.92 -2.26
N GLY A 396 23.54 -10.24 -3.44
CA GLY A 396 23.75 -9.29 -4.53
C GLY A 396 22.43 -8.84 -5.15
N ASP A 397 21.82 -7.80 -4.55
CA ASP A 397 20.53 -7.15 -4.89
C ASP A 397 19.80 -7.77 -6.09
N ILE A 398 19.10 -8.88 -5.82
CA ILE A 398 18.36 -9.66 -6.82
C ILE A 398 17.30 -8.81 -7.55
N THR A 399 16.92 -7.65 -7.00
CA THR A 399 16.01 -6.68 -7.62
C THR A 399 16.59 -5.95 -8.83
N GLN A 400 17.90 -6.08 -9.10
CA GLN A 400 18.56 -5.60 -10.31
C GLN A 400 18.41 -6.57 -11.49
N HIS A 401 18.17 -7.85 -11.19
CA HIS A 401 17.96 -8.91 -12.18
C HIS A 401 16.49 -9.29 -12.37
N LEU A 402 15.57 -8.72 -11.57
CA LEU A 402 14.13 -8.84 -11.80
C LEU A 402 13.74 -8.21 -13.16
N PRO A 403 12.93 -8.92 -13.98
CA PRO A 403 12.32 -8.32 -15.16
C PRO A 403 11.29 -7.26 -14.76
N ASP A 404 10.96 -6.38 -15.71
CA ASP A 404 9.88 -5.41 -15.54
C ASP A 404 8.50 -6.09 -15.53
N LEU A 405 7.81 -6.01 -14.39
CA LEU A 405 6.52 -6.64 -14.13
C LEU A 405 5.53 -5.59 -13.59
N LEU A 406 4.44 -5.34 -14.32
CA LEU A 406 3.25 -4.71 -13.77
C LEU A 406 2.30 -5.83 -13.33
N LEU A 407 1.96 -5.85 -12.05
CA LEU A 407 0.96 -6.75 -11.48
C LEU A 407 -0.30 -5.99 -11.13
N VAL A 408 -1.46 -6.52 -11.55
CA VAL A 408 -2.79 -6.07 -11.16
C VAL A 408 -3.38 -7.11 -10.21
N LEU A 409 -3.84 -6.67 -9.04
CA LEU A 409 -4.34 -7.51 -7.98
C LEU A 409 -5.79 -7.16 -7.62
N GLY A 410 -6.64 -8.19 -7.57
CA GLY A 410 -8.02 -8.12 -7.11
C GLY A 410 -8.92 -7.13 -7.84
N GLY A 411 -9.81 -6.46 -7.10
CA GLY A 411 -10.82 -5.52 -7.59
C GLY A 411 -12.13 -6.18 -8.03
N LYS A 412 -13.20 -5.39 -8.14
CA LYS A 412 -14.50 -5.84 -8.66
C LYS A 412 -14.49 -5.96 -10.19
N PRO A 413 -15.22 -6.93 -10.79
CA PRO A 413 -16.05 -7.91 -10.12
C PRO A 413 -15.18 -8.97 -9.42
N CYS A 414 -15.61 -9.37 -8.23
CA CYS A 414 -14.96 -10.41 -7.44
C CYS A 414 -15.68 -11.73 -7.67
N THR A 415 -14.94 -12.78 -7.98
CA THR A 415 -15.46 -14.15 -8.10
C THR A 415 -15.71 -14.72 -6.70
N ARG A 416 -16.89 -15.31 -6.48
CA ARG A 416 -17.32 -15.78 -5.14
C ARG A 416 -16.29 -16.75 -4.56
N THR A 417 -15.81 -16.45 -3.34
CA THR A 417 -14.92 -17.32 -2.55
C THR A 417 -13.75 -17.90 -3.37
N SER A 418 -13.16 -17.09 -4.26
CA SER A 418 -11.96 -17.45 -5.01
C SER A 418 -10.72 -16.81 -4.38
N PRO A 419 -9.51 -17.34 -4.64
CA PRO A 419 -8.27 -16.63 -4.39
C PRO A 419 -8.17 -15.32 -5.19
N ILE A 420 -7.27 -14.41 -4.77
CA ILE A 420 -7.08 -13.10 -5.38
C ILE A 420 -6.73 -13.20 -6.87
N SER A 421 -7.44 -12.45 -7.72
CA SER A 421 -7.13 -12.46 -9.15
C SER A 421 -5.85 -11.68 -9.41
N MET A 422 -4.80 -12.37 -9.88
CA MET A 422 -3.50 -11.78 -10.24
C MET A 422 -3.29 -11.77 -11.75
N TRP A 423 -2.91 -10.62 -12.29
CA TRP A 423 -2.61 -10.46 -13.72
C TRP A 423 -1.27 -9.76 -13.91
N GLN A 424 -0.39 -10.37 -14.70
CA GLN A 424 0.82 -9.76 -15.21
C GLN A 424 0.52 -9.01 -16.50
N VAL A 425 1.04 -7.79 -16.61
CA VAL A 425 1.13 -7.03 -17.86
C VAL A 425 2.59 -6.94 -18.27
N THR A 426 2.89 -7.36 -19.48
CA THR A 426 4.19 -7.14 -20.11
C THR A 426 4.03 -6.13 -21.24
N MET A 427 4.75 -5.01 -21.09
CA MET A 427 4.89 -3.99 -22.12
C MET A 427 5.78 -4.52 -23.24
N ILE A 428 5.37 -4.31 -24.49
CA ILE A 428 6.19 -4.56 -25.67
C ILE A 428 6.48 -3.17 -26.26
N ASP A 429 7.71 -2.70 -26.05
CA ASP A 429 8.25 -1.47 -26.65
C ASP A 429 8.92 -1.78 -28.01
#